data_AF-A0A074T9N8-F1
#
_entry.id   AF-A0A074T9N8-F1
#
_cell.length_a   1.000
_cell.length_b   1.000
_cell.length_c   1.000
_cell.angle_alpha   90.00
_cell.angle_beta   90.00
_cell.angle_gamma   90.00
#
_symmetry.space_group_name_H-M   'P 1'
#
loop_
_entity.id
_entity.type
_entity.pdbx_description
1 polymer ?
#
loop_
_entity_poly.entity_id
_entity_poly.type
_entity_poly.pdbx_seq_one_letter_code
_entity_poly.pdbx_strand_id
1 'polypeptide(L)' 'MGSIDKIAVSGRADLPVGDCVATVLEGEGAVQVVWARFLDAAEPAKKLWNDFPGPDMPAQLRVLADALELALARRDGAQ' A
#
# COMPACT_ATOMS: atom_id res chain seq x y z
N MET A 1 -15.75 0.62 -26.15
CA MET A 1 -14.75 -0.20 -25.44
C MET A 1 -13.67 0.77 -24.94
N GLY A 2 -13.65 1.10 -23.65
CA GLY A 2 -12.62 2.00 -23.12
C GLY A 2 -11.28 1.25 -23.09
N SER A 3 -10.24 1.85 -23.67
CA SER A 3 -8.86 1.39 -23.46
C SER A 3 -8.60 1.41 -21.96
N ILE A 4 -8.19 0.28 -21.38
CA ILE A 4 -7.58 0.31 -20.06
C ILE A 4 -6.15 0.75 -20.30
N ASP A 5 -5.90 2.04 -20.09
CA ASP A 5 -4.55 2.57 -20.15
C ASP A 5 -3.74 1.95 -19.02
N LYS A 6 -2.72 1.19 -19.40
CA LYS A 6 -1.84 0.50 -18.46
C LYS A 6 -0.85 1.51 -17.91
N ILE A 7 -0.97 1.83 -16.63
CA ILE A 7 0.00 2.68 -15.93
C ILE A 7 1.31 1.90 -15.81
N ALA A 8 2.41 2.48 -16.30
CA ALA A 8 3.74 1.90 -16.14
C ALA A 8 4.19 2.06 -14.68
N VAL A 9 4.28 0.94 -13.95
CA VAL A 9 4.77 0.90 -12.57
C VAL A 9 6.30 0.77 -12.60
N SER A 10 6.99 1.79 -12.09
CA SER A 10 8.46 1.81 -11.95
C SER A 10 8.93 1.26 -10.60
N GLY A 11 8.05 1.19 -9.60
CA GLY A 11 8.35 0.68 -8.26
C GLY A 11 7.13 0.16 -7.53
N ARG A 12 7.31 -0.90 -6.74
CA ARG A 12 6.26 -1.50 -5.91
C ARG A 12 6.85 -2.04 -4.62
N ALA A 13 6.25 -1.69 -3.49
CA ALA A 13 6.55 -2.27 -2.19
C ALA A 13 5.24 -2.71 -1.51
N ASP A 14 5.10 -4.00 -1.27
CA ASP A 14 3.96 -4.57 -0.52
C ASP A 14 4.37 -4.79 0.94
N LEU A 15 3.66 -4.14 1.87
CA LEU A 15 4.03 -4.10 3.28
C LEU A 15 2.87 -4.60 4.15
N PRO A 16 3.11 -5.57 5.06
CA PRO A 16 2.08 -5.99 6.00
C PRO A 16 1.83 -4.87 7.02
N VAL A 17 0.57 -4.55 7.27
CA VAL A 17 0.16 -3.65 8.34
C VAL A 17 -1.10 -4.21 9.01
N GLY A 18 -0.93 -4.74 10.22
CA GLY A 18 -1.94 -5.54 10.88
C GLY A 18 -2.30 -6.75 10.03
N ASP A 19 -3.59 -6.87 9.69
CA ASP A 19 -4.14 -7.90 8.80
C ASP A 19 -4.31 -7.42 7.35
N CYS A 20 -3.79 -6.24 7.01
CA CYS A 20 -3.83 -5.65 5.68
C CYS A 20 -2.46 -5.72 5.00
N VAL A 21 -2.47 -5.50 3.69
CA VAL A 21 -1.30 -5.19 2.89
C VAL A 21 -1.44 -3.75 2.40
N ALA A 22 -0.48 -2.91 2.75
CA ALA A 22 -0.30 -1.58 2.20
C ALA A 22 0.72 -1.66 1.05
N THR A 23 0.28 -1.36 -0.17
CA THR A 23 1.14 -1.32 -1.35
C THR A 23 1.51 0.12 -1.67
N VAL A 24 2.80 0.45 -1.66
CA VAL A 24 3.33 1.70 -2.23
C VAL A 24 3.66 1.44 -3.70
N LEU A 25 3.05 2.21 -4.61
CA LEU A 25 3.28 2.14 -6.06
C LEU A 25 3.91 3.44 -6.54
N GLU A 26 4.93 3.32 -7.39
CA GLU A 26 5.54 4.41 -8.15
C GLU A 26 5.22 4.21 -9.63
N GLY A 27 4.70 5.24 -10.29
CA GLY A 27 4.39 5.19 -11.72
C GLY A 27 3.91 6.53 -12.26
N GLU A 28 4.24 6.84 -13.52
CA GLU A 28 3.78 8.03 -14.25
C GLU A 28 3.90 9.36 -13.47
N GLY A 29 5.00 9.54 -12.73
CA GLY A 29 5.22 10.76 -11.94
C GLY A 29 4.36 10.88 -10.68
N ALA A 30 3.68 9.80 -10.29
CA ALA A 30 2.89 9.72 -9.07
C ALA A 30 3.41 8.62 -8.13
N VAL A 31 3.12 8.82 -6.84
CA VAL A 31 3.24 7.80 -5.80
C VAL A 31 1.86 7.55 -5.24
N GLN A 32 1.46 6.28 -5.14
CA GLN A 32 0.15 5.88 -4.62
C GLN A 32 0.33 4.88 -3.47
N VAL A 33 -0.57 4.95 -2.48
CA VAL A 33 -0.65 3.95 -1.41
C VAL A 33 -2.01 3.27 -1.49
N VAL A 34 -2.01 1.97 -1.71
CA VAL A 34 -3.22 1.14 -1.84
C VAL A 34 -3.30 0.21 -0.66
N TRP A 35 -4.45 0.21 0.03
CA TRP A 35 -4.72 -0.70 1.13
C TRP A 35 -5.61 -1.84 0.64
N ALA A 36 -5.13 -3.06 0.80
CA ALA A 36 -5.87 -4.26 0.48
C ALA A 36 -5.95 -5.16 1.72
N ARG A 37 -7.13 -5.74 1.95
CA ARG A 37 -7.29 -6.84 2.88
C ARG A 37 -7.76 -8.06 2.09
N PHE A 38 -6.97 -9.12 2.10
CA PHE A 38 -7.38 -10.39 1.51
C PHE A 38 -8.25 -11.13 2.51
N LEU A 39 -9.54 -10.82 2.49
CA LEU A 39 -10.52 -11.56 3.28
C LEU A 39 -10.70 -12.94 2.66
N ASP A 40 -10.64 -13.97 3.49
CA ASP A 40 -11.12 -15.28 3.09
C ASP A 40 -12.62 -15.18 2.75
N ALA A 41 -13.04 -15.76 1.63
CA ALA A 41 -14.42 -15.67 1.14
C ALA A 41 -15.43 -16.26 2.13
N ALA A 42 -14.96 -17.11 3.05
CA ALA A 42 -15.74 -17.73 4.11
C ALA A 42 -16.11 -16.80 5.28
N GLU A 43 -15.41 -15.67 5.49
CA GLU A 43 -15.65 -14.77 6.64
C GLU A 43 -15.89 -13.29 6.23
N PRO A 44 -16.96 -13.01 5.47
CA PRO A 44 -17.27 -11.65 5.06
C PRO A 44 -17.76 -10.74 6.20
N ALA A 45 -17.90 -11.21 7.44
CA ALA A 45 -18.44 -10.42 8.56
C ALA A 45 -17.36 -9.72 9.41
N LYS A 46 -16.06 -10.05 9.29
CA LYS A 46 -14.95 -9.28 9.88
C LYS A 46 -14.66 -7.97 9.13
N LYS A 47 -15.59 -7.54 8.28
CA LYS A 47 -15.34 -6.68 7.10
C LYS A 47 -15.05 -5.21 7.36
N LEU A 48 -15.35 -4.62 8.51
CA LEU A 48 -15.30 -3.16 8.64
C LEU A 48 -14.91 -2.65 10.04
N TRP A 49 -14.50 -3.55 10.93
CA TRP A 49 -14.12 -3.16 12.28
C TRP A 49 -12.63 -3.12 12.41
N ASN A 50 -12.14 -1.96 12.84
CA ASN A 50 -10.72 -1.75 13.01
C ASN A 50 -10.16 -2.43 14.26
N ASP A 51 -10.24 -3.76 14.32
CA ASP A 51 -9.47 -4.55 15.29
C ASP A 51 -8.02 -4.70 14.79
N PHE A 52 -7.36 -3.55 14.67
CA PHE A 52 -6.08 -3.35 13.96
C PHE A 52 -4.84 -3.33 14.87
N PRO A 53 -4.88 -2.81 16.12
CA PRO A 53 -3.65 -2.63 16.87
C PRO A 53 -3.18 -3.95 17.50
N GLY A 54 -2.37 -4.69 16.75
CA GLY A 54 -1.46 -5.70 17.28
C GLY A 54 -0.16 -5.07 17.80
N PRO A 55 0.63 -5.80 18.61
CA PRO A 55 1.89 -5.31 19.19
C PRO A 55 2.93 -4.86 18.13
N ASP A 56 2.88 -5.45 16.93
CA ASP A 56 3.84 -5.17 15.85
C ASP A 56 3.42 -3.99 14.96
N MET A 57 2.15 -3.56 15.03
CA MET A 57 1.61 -2.54 14.13
C MET A 57 2.38 -1.21 14.18
N PRO A 58 2.85 -0.70 15.33
CA PRO A 58 3.67 0.51 15.36
C PRO A 58 4.98 0.39 14.58
N ALA A 59 5.60 -0.79 14.55
CA ALA A 59 6.82 -1.02 13.76
C ALA A 59 6.48 -1.11 12.26
N GLN A 60 5.41 -1.81 11.91
CA GLN A 60 4.92 -1.94 10.54
C GLN A 60 4.55 -0.57 9.93
N LEU A 61 3.89 0.30 10.71
CA LEU A 61 3.55 1.66 10.27
C LEU A 61 4.79 2.53 10.03
N ARG A 62 5.87 2.35 10.82
CA ARG A 62 7.14 3.05 10.56
C ARG A 62 7.78 2.57 9.26
N VAL A 63 7.80 1.26 9.02
CA VAL A 63 8.32 0.69 7.76
C VAL A 63 7.52 1.21 6.55
N LEU A 64 6.20 1.33 6.68
CA LEU A 64 5.36 1.94 5.64
C LEU A 64 5.69 3.41 5.42
N ALA A 65 5.88 4.19 6.49
CA ALA A 65 6.27 5.59 6.40
C ALA A 65 7.62 5.74 5.68
N ASP A 66 8.64 4.97 6.08
CA ASP A 66 9.97 4.99 5.48
C ASP A 66 9.92 4.65 3.98
N ALA A 67 9.13 3.64 3.60
CA ALA A 67 8.97 3.25 2.20
C ALA A 67 8.28 4.33 1.36
N LEU A 68 7.27 5.00 1.92
CA LEU A 68 6.57 6.10 1.27
C LEU A 68 7.46 7.32 1.11
N GLU A 69 8.19 7.71 2.15
CA GLU A 69 9.15 8.82 2.10
C GLU A 69 10.22 8.59 1.03
N LEU A 70 10.76 7.36 0.97
CA LEU A 70 11.75 7.00 -0.03
C LEU A 70 11.20 7.07 -1.46
N ALA A 71 9.96 6.61 -1.68
CA ALA A 71 9.29 6.71 -2.98
C ALA A 71 9.04 8.16 -3.40
N LEU A 72 8.60 9.00 -2.46
CA LEU A 72 8.40 10.44 -2.69
C LEU A 72 9.73 11.14 -3.02
N ALA A 73 10.80 10.84 -2.28
CA ALA A 73 12.12 11.40 -2.54
C ALA A 73 12.65 11.03 -3.93
N ARG A 74 12.44 9.78 -4.39
CA ARG A 74 12.79 9.37 -5.75
C ARG A 74 11.98 10.10 -6.82
N ARG A 75 10.67 10.28 -6.60
CA ARG A 75 9.82 11.05 -7.50
C ARG A 75 10.31 12.49 -7.64
N ASP A 76 10.62 13.13 -6.51
CA ASP A 76 11.01 14.54 -6.49
C ASP A 76 12.45 14.75 -7.01
N GLY A 77 13.34 13.76 -6.87
CA GLY A 77 14.69 13.78 -7.44
C GLY A 77 14.77 13.35 -8.91
N ALA A 78 13.68 12.86 -9.50
CA ALA A 78 13.57 12.53 -10.93
C ALA A 78 13.00 13.69 -11.79
N GLN A 79 12.69 14.83 -11.16
CA GLN A 79 12.31 16.08 -11.82
C GLN A 79 13.55 16.93 -12.14
#